data_AF-K3X336-F1
#
_entry.id   AF-K3X336-F1
#
_cell.length_a   1.000
_cell.length_b   1.000
_cell.length_c   1.000
_cell.angle_alpha   90.00
_cell.angle_beta   90.00
_cell.angle_gamma   90.00
#
_symmetry.space_group_name_H-M   'P 1'
#
loop_
_entity.id
_entity.type
_entity.pdbx_description
1 polymer ?
#
loop_
_entity_poly.entity_id
_entity_poly.type
_entity_poly.pdbx_seq_one_letter_code
_entity_poly.pdbx_strand_id
1 'polypeptide(L)'
;MTSAAKALYAPAYMRKLFASIVSNRVVCTTLSFKSRNKTAFDDVAIVTVNFATQSYRIPRQRKSGSAGLGTVTFIDGLRADSAPCHYIASIGYLYEVFNFRVYVVTGLSSHGEWYFEGIPNGDTIDLSKALIIGTRSGFFVKSVTDRANIFAECWVISSNPFEAVTGSEWVSQPYMFDTWAWTHFMHLLFGINLLLSLGVLVLVSYRNFVLKKLWIDDAFAAVSSRTTLRGVMLLVPWYVSGFWSLLKFCVFNGNEISKVTTMEFYGWIIYTDLFTLYFFV
;
A
#
# COMPACT_ATOMS: atom_id res chain seq x y z
N MET A 1 -16.57 -27.60 -26.29
CA MET A 1 -15.08 -27.66 -26.30
C MET A 1 -14.44 -27.03 -27.55
N THR A 2 -15.14 -26.18 -28.31
CA THR A 2 -14.68 -25.70 -29.63
C THR A 2 -14.73 -24.18 -29.82
N SER A 3 -14.86 -23.39 -28.74
CA SER A 3 -14.87 -21.92 -28.81
C SER A 3 -13.54 -21.28 -28.38
N ALA A 4 -12.77 -21.91 -27.49
CA ALA A 4 -11.50 -21.37 -27.00
C ALA A 4 -10.33 -21.61 -27.97
N ALA A 5 -10.36 -22.70 -28.75
CA ALA A 5 -9.28 -23.06 -29.67
C ALA A 5 -9.23 -22.19 -30.94
N LYS A 6 -10.30 -21.45 -31.26
CA LYS A 6 -10.37 -20.59 -32.45
C LYS A 6 -9.61 -19.26 -32.27
N ALA A 7 -9.29 -18.88 -31.03
CA ALA A 7 -8.55 -17.65 -30.72
C ALA A 7 -7.03 -17.76 -31.01
N LEU A 8 -6.50 -18.97 -31.25
CA LEU A 8 -5.06 -19.20 -31.46
C LEU A 8 -4.59 -19.07 -32.93
N TYR A 9 -5.52 -18.90 -33.89
CA TYR A 9 -5.20 -18.79 -35.33
C TYR A 9 -5.68 -17.45 -35.90
N ALA A 10 -4.98 -16.35 -35.59
CA ALA A 10 -5.19 -15.07 -36.26
C ALA A 10 -4.04 -14.79 -37.24
N PRO A 11 -4.25 -14.78 -38.57
CA PRO A 11 -3.18 -14.54 -39.54
C PRO A 11 -2.91 -13.05 -39.79
N ALA A 12 -1.63 -12.68 -39.67
CA ALA A 12 -0.85 -11.80 -40.55
C ALA A 12 -1.14 -10.30 -40.75
N TYR A 13 -2.16 -9.66 -40.17
CA TYR A 13 -2.28 -8.19 -40.26
C TYR A 13 -2.75 -7.52 -38.95
N MET A 14 -1.90 -7.53 -37.92
CA MET A 14 -2.02 -6.62 -36.78
C MET A 14 -1.37 -5.28 -37.13
N ARG A 15 -2.16 -4.20 -37.26
CA ARG A 15 -1.62 -2.85 -37.09
C ARG A 15 -1.40 -2.64 -35.59
N LYS A 16 -0.13 -2.57 -35.19
CA LYS A 16 0.28 -2.43 -33.79
C LYS A 16 0.29 -0.95 -33.43
N LEU A 17 -0.51 -0.55 -32.45
CA LEU A 17 -0.33 0.73 -31.77
C LEU A 17 0.34 0.41 -30.42
N PHE A 18 1.59 0.82 -30.28
CA PHE A 18 2.34 0.64 -29.04
C PHE A 18 2.22 1.92 -28.21
N ALA A 19 1.62 1.81 -27.03
CA ALA A 19 1.67 2.87 -26.04
C ALA A 19 2.23 2.28 -24.74
N SER A 20 3.53 2.49 -24.50
CA SER A 20 4.10 2.27 -23.18
C SER A 20 3.79 3.51 -22.35
N ILE A 21 2.83 3.41 -21.45
CA ILE A 21 2.55 4.47 -20.49
C ILE A 21 3.38 4.14 -19.26
N VAL A 22 4.51 4.83 -19.11
CA VAL A 22 5.27 4.82 -17.87
C VAL A 22 4.51 5.69 -16.88
N SER A 23 3.59 5.08 -16.14
CA SER A 23 3.06 5.68 -14.92
C SER A 23 4.16 5.62 -13.87
N ASN A 24 4.37 6.73 -13.15
CA ASN A 24 5.54 7.14 -12.36
C ASN A 24 6.17 6.14 -11.37
N ARG A 25 5.68 4.90 -11.24
CA ARG A 25 6.13 3.91 -10.25
C ARG A 25 6.17 2.46 -10.72
N VAL A 26 5.33 2.08 -11.69
CA VAL A 26 5.26 0.71 -12.18
C VAL A 26 5.33 0.71 -13.69
N VAL A 27 6.27 -0.04 -14.24
CA VAL A 27 6.37 -0.24 -15.69
C VAL A 27 5.22 -1.16 -16.11
N CYS A 28 4.15 -0.55 -16.59
CA CYS A 28 3.02 -1.23 -17.20
C CYS A 28 3.09 -1.01 -18.71
N THR A 29 2.97 -2.08 -19.48
CA THR A 29 2.85 -2.00 -20.93
C THR A 29 1.42 -2.32 -21.30
N THR A 30 0.76 -1.37 -21.98
CA THR A 30 -0.58 -1.55 -22.54
C THR A 30 -0.45 -1.81 -24.04
N LEU A 31 -0.91 -2.97 -24.49
CA LEU A 31 -0.89 -3.37 -25.89
C LEU A 31 -2.33 -3.54 -26.37
N SER A 32 -2.74 -2.67 -27.28
CA SER A 32 -4.07 -2.73 -27.89
C SER A 32 -3.96 -3.24 -29.33
N PHE A 33 -4.61 -4.36 -29.59
CA PHE A 33 -4.68 -5.01 -30.88
C PHE A 33 -6.09 -4.88 -31.45
N LYS A 34 -6.17 -4.45 -32.71
CA LYS A 34 -7.41 -4.50 -33.47
C LYS A 34 -7.43 -5.80 -34.27
N SER A 35 -8.41 -6.65 -33.98
CA SER A 35 -8.73 -7.83 -34.78
C SER A 35 -9.93 -7.51 -35.68
N ARG A 36 -9.91 -8.02 -36.91
CA ARG A 36 -11.02 -7.90 -37.85
C ARG A 36 -11.22 -9.24 -38.55
N ASN A 37 -12.48 -9.62 -38.70
CA ASN A 37 -12.84 -10.80 -39.47
C ASN A 37 -12.57 -10.58 -40.97
N LYS A 38 -12.06 -11.60 -41.67
CA LYS A 38 -11.71 -11.49 -43.10
C LYS A 38 -12.95 -11.43 -44.00
N THR A 39 -14.06 -12.03 -43.56
CA THR A 39 -15.28 -12.17 -44.37
C THR A 39 -16.35 -11.14 -44.03
N ALA A 40 -16.34 -10.59 -42.82
CA ALA A 40 -17.27 -9.55 -42.36
C ALA A 40 -16.49 -8.32 -41.89
N PHE A 41 -16.51 -7.24 -42.68
CA PHE A 41 -15.69 -6.05 -42.41
C PHE A 41 -16.13 -5.23 -41.19
N ASP A 42 -17.39 -5.41 -40.77
CA ASP A 42 -17.99 -4.75 -39.59
C ASP A 42 -17.71 -5.49 -38.28
N ASP A 43 -17.25 -6.75 -38.37
CA ASP A 43 -16.88 -7.57 -37.21
C ASP A 43 -15.45 -7.21 -36.78
N VAL A 44 -15.38 -6.28 -35.82
CA VAL A 44 -14.16 -5.68 -35.30
C VAL A 44 -14.10 -5.88 -33.80
N ALA A 45 -13.09 -6.61 -33.35
CA ALA A 45 -12.78 -6.76 -31.94
C ALA A 45 -11.52 -5.98 -31.56
N ILE A 46 -11.51 -5.42 -30.36
CA ILE A 46 -10.33 -4.82 -29.74
C ILE A 46 -9.91 -5.73 -28.60
N VAL A 47 -8.63 -6.12 -28.61
CA VAL A 47 -8.00 -6.89 -27.55
C VAL A 47 -6.96 -6.00 -26.90
N THR A 48 -7.18 -5.65 -25.63
CA THR A 48 -6.24 -4.87 -24.84
C THR A 48 -5.58 -5.78 -23.82
N VAL A 49 -4.25 -5.80 -23.83
CA VAL A 49 -3.41 -6.55 -22.90
C VAL A 49 -2.61 -5.55 -22.08
N ASN A 50 -2.90 -5.46 -20.79
CA ASN A 50 -2.06 -4.70 -19.86
C ASN A 50 -1.16 -5.69 -19.13
N PHE A 51 0.13 -5.41 -19.11
CA PHE A 51 1.12 -6.30 -18.54
C PHE A 51 2.12 -5.54 -17.67
N ALA A 52 2.36 -6.04 -16.46
CA ALA A 52 3.39 -5.49 -15.60
C ALA A 52 4.03 -6.58 -14.74
N THR A 53 5.28 -6.34 -14.37
CA THR A 53 5.99 -7.14 -13.37
C THR A 53 5.56 -6.68 -11.98
N GLN A 54 5.10 -7.61 -11.15
CA GLN A 54 4.65 -7.37 -9.78
C GLN A 54 5.29 -8.36 -8.82
N SER A 55 5.10 -8.14 -7.52
CA SER A 55 5.49 -9.12 -6.50
C SER A 55 4.32 -10.04 -6.19
N TYR A 56 4.59 -11.33 -5.96
CA TYR A 56 3.61 -12.28 -5.48
C TYR A 56 3.98 -12.82 -4.09
N ARG A 57 2.95 -13.27 -3.37
CA ARG A 57 3.09 -13.98 -2.10
C ARG A 57 2.05 -15.10 -2.00
N ILE A 58 2.50 -16.26 -1.50
CA ILE A 58 1.65 -17.40 -1.14
C ILE A 58 1.75 -17.57 0.37
N PRO A 59 0.82 -17.00 1.16
CA PRO A 59 0.90 -17.01 2.61
C PRO A 59 1.01 -18.42 3.20
N ARG A 60 0.22 -19.37 2.68
CA ARG A 60 0.20 -20.77 3.13
C ARG A 60 1.53 -21.50 2.96
N GLN A 61 2.33 -21.11 1.97
CA GLN A 61 3.61 -21.75 1.65
C GLN A 61 4.81 -20.92 2.10
N ARG A 62 4.59 -19.73 2.70
CA ARG A 62 5.64 -18.74 3.00
C ARG A 62 6.57 -18.47 1.82
N LYS A 63 6.02 -18.49 0.60
CA LYS A 63 6.75 -18.17 -0.63
C LYS A 63 6.42 -16.78 -1.10
N SER A 64 7.42 -16.09 -1.62
CA SER A 64 7.28 -14.78 -2.26
C SER A 64 8.31 -14.65 -3.37
N GLY A 65 8.02 -13.81 -4.35
CA GLY A 65 8.95 -13.55 -5.45
C GLY A 65 8.37 -12.59 -6.48
N SER A 66 8.97 -12.58 -7.66
CA SER A 66 8.47 -11.84 -8.83
C SER A 66 7.39 -12.62 -9.56
N ALA A 67 6.35 -11.94 -10.04
CA ALA A 67 5.33 -12.49 -10.92
C ALA A 67 5.02 -11.51 -12.05
N GLY A 68 4.69 -12.04 -13.21
CA GLY A 68 4.24 -11.26 -14.36
C GLY A 68 2.73 -11.31 -14.33
N LEU A 69 2.09 -10.17 -14.10
CA LEU A 69 0.64 -10.07 -14.10
C LEU A 69 0.21 -9.43 -15.42
N GLY A 70 -0.74 -10.07 -16.08
CA GLY A 70 -1.37 -9.60 -17.30
C GLY A 70 -2.88 -9.57 -17.14
N THR A 71 -3.51 -8.60 -17.76
CA THR A 71 -4.96 -8.50 -17.88
C THR A 71 -5.32 -8.40 -19.33
N VAL A 72 -6.20 -9.28 -19.78
CA VAL A 72 -6.67 -9.36 -21.16
C VAL A 72 -8.13 -8.96 -21.16
N THR A 73 -8.42 -7.87 -21.87
CA THR A 73 -9.78 -7.38 -22.07
C THR A 73 -10.17 -7.57 -23.52
N PHE A 74 -11.30 -8.21 -23.76
CA PHE A 74 -11.84 -8.44 -25.09
C PHE A 74 -13.10 -7.59 -25.28
N ILE A 75 -13.10 -6.76 -26.31
CA ILE A 75 -14.19 -5.84 -26.61
C ILE A 75 -14.70 -6.15 -28.01
N ASP A 76 -15.95 -6.62 -28.09
CA ASP A 76 -16.64 -6.90 -29.35
C ASP A 76 -17.34 -5.63 -29.86
N GLY A 77 -16.64 -4.86 -30.68
CA GLY A 77 -17.07 -3.53 -31.14
C GLY A 77 -17.03 -2.44 -30.05
N LEU A 78 -16.81 -1.19 -30.46
CA LEU A 78 -16.78 -0.03 -29.56
C LEU A 78 -18.15 0.33 -28.93
N ARG A 79 -19.20 -0.45 -29.24
CA ARG A 79 -20.56 -0.29 -28.72
C ARG A 79 -20.95 -1.35 -27.69
N ALA A 80 -20.03 -2.20 -27.27
CA ALA A 80 -20.29 -3.16 -26.21
C ALA A 80 -20.71 -2.42 -24.92
N ASP A 81 -21.64 -2.98 -24.16
CA ASP A 81 -22.06 -2.40 -22.87
C ASP A 81 -21.12 -2.79 -21.72
N SER A 82 -20.33 -3.85 -21.89
CA SER A 82 -19.41 -4.37 -20.89
C SER A 82 -18.19 -5.01 -21.54
N ALA A 83 -17.02 -4.80 -20.93
CA ALA A 83 -15.76 -5.39 -21.34
C ALA A 83 -15.30 -6.44 -20.29
N PRO A 84 -15.44 -7.76 -20.56
CA PRO A 84 -14.94 -8.78 -19.65
C PRO A 84 -13.41 -8.72 -19.57
N CYS A 85 -12.89 -8.67 -18.35
CA CYS A 85 -11.46 -8.68 -18.06
C CYS A 85 -11.05 -10.06 -17.50
N HIS A 86 -10.01 -10.64 -18.09
CA HIS A 86 -9.41 -11.89 -17.65
C HIS A 86 -8.01 -11.64 -17.10
N TYR A 87 -7.70 -12.28 -15.97
CA TYR A 87 -6.42 -12.14 -15.29
C TYR A 87 -5.55 -13.35 -15.57
N ILE A 88 -4.32 -13.07 -16.03
CA ILE A 88 -3.29 -14.08 -16.23
C ILE A 88 -2.08 -13.74 -15.38
N ALA A 89 -1.51 -14.71 -14.69
CA ALA A 89 -0.27 -14.49 -13.94
C ALA A 89 0.73 -15.62 -14.19
N SER A 90 2.01 -15.26 -14.28
CA SER A 90 3.13 -16.18 -14.29
C SER A 90 3.95 -15.98 -13.02
N ILE A 91 3.99 -17.00 -12.17
CA ILE A 91 4.84 -17.01 -10.97
C ILE A 91 6.30 -17.16 -11.42
N GLY A 92 7.23 -16.46 -10.75
CA GLY A 92 8.67 -16.53 -11.07
C GLY A 92 9.07 -15.73 -12.31
N TYR A 93 8.17 -14.93 -12.88
CA TYR A 93 8.44 -14.13 -14.08
C TYR A 93 9.71 -13.26 -13.92
N LEU A 94 10.51 -13.21 -15.00
CA LEU A 94 11.92 -12.77 -15.13
C LEU A 94 12.99 -13.80 -14.76
N TYR A 95 12.67 -14.82 -13.96
CA TYR A 95 13.66 -15.79 -13.45
C TYR A 95 13.34 -17.25 -13.75
N GLU A 96 12.07 -17.56 -14.00
CA GLU A 96 11.57 -18.89 -14.36
C GLU A 96 10.97 -18.90 -15.77
N VAL A 97 10.74 -20.11 -16.29
CA VAL A 97 10.07 -20.31 -17.60
C VAL A 97 8.67 -19.73 -17.53
N PHE A 98 8.29 -18.96 -18.56
CA PHE A 98 6.98 -18.33 -18.64
C PHE A 98 5.86 -19.38 -18.62
N ASN A 99 5.01 -19.31 -17.58
CA ASN A 99 3.87 -20.19 -17.40
C ASN A 99 2.67 -19.36 -16.95
N PHE A 100 2.02 -18.72 -17.91
CA PHE A 100 0.83 -17.92 -17.67
C PHE A 100 -0.36 -18.82 -17.37
N ARG A 101 -0.95 -18.62 -16.20
CA ARG A 101 -2.15 -19.31 -15.73
C ARG A 101 -3.27 -18.32 -15.53
N VAL A 102 -4.50 -18.77 -15.73
CA VAL A 102 -5.69 -17.95 -15.53
C VAL A 102 -6.05 -17.94 -14.05
N TYR A 103 -6.30 -16.74 -13.53
CA TYR A 103 -6.71 -16.51 -12.16
C TYR A 103 -8.04 -15.76 -12.10
N VAL A 104 -8.80 -16.02 -11.05
CA VAL A 104 -10.00 -15.27 -10.71
C VAL A 104 -9.65 -14.34 -9.55
N VAL A 105 -10.05 -13.07 -9.65
CA VAL A 105 -9.92 -12.13 -8.53
C VAL A 105 -11.04 -12.43 -7.53
N THR A 106 -10.68 -12.81 -6.32
CA THR A 106 -11.64 -13.04 -5.22
C THR A 106 -11.94 -11.75 -4.46
N GLY A 107 -10.98 -10.81 -4.44
CA GLY A 107 -11.13 -9.52 -3.78
C GLY A 107 -9.81 -8.80 -3.53
N LEU A 108 -9.84 -7.80 -2.65
CA LEU A 108 -8.67 -7.06 -2.19
C LEU A 108 -8.27 -7.51 -0.78
N SER A 109 -6.96 -7.55 -0.55
CA SER A 109 -6.37 -7.70 0.78
C SER A 109 -6.63 -6.47 1.64
N SER A 110 -6.49 -6.59 2.97
CA SER A 110 -6.55 -5.46 3.92
C SER A 110 -5.54 -4.36 3.63
N HIS A 111 -4.51 -4.68 2.85
CA HIS A 111 -3.45 -3.77 2.44
C HIS A 111 -3.60 -3.26 1.00
N GLY A 112 -4.69 -3.56 0.28
CA GLY A 112 -4.89 -3.13 -1.12
C GLY A 112 -4.21 -3.98 -2.19
N GLU A 113 -3.67 -5.15 -1.83
CA GLU A 113 -3.12 -6.14 -2.78
C GLU A 113 -4.24 -7.00 -3.38
N TRP A 114 -4.05 -7.53 -4.59
CA TRP A 114 -5.04 -8.41 -5.23
C TRP A 114 -5.00 -9.82 -4.66
N TYR A 115 -6.17 -10.37 -4.33
CA TYR A 115 -6.34 -11.77 -3.97
C TYR A 115 -6.80 -12.56 -5.18
N PHE A 116 -5.98 -13.51 -5.59
CA PHE A 116 -6.19 -14.35 -6.75
C PHE A 116 -6.35 -15.80 -6.36
N GLU A 117 -7.31 -16.46 -6.99
CA GLU A 117 -7.48 -17.90 -6.92
C GLU A 117 -7.22 -18.53 -8.28
N GLY A 118 -6.31 -19.51 -8.32
CA GLY A 118 -5.94 -20.19 -9.55
C GLY A 118 -7.01 -21.18 -9.99
N ILE A 119 -7.38 -21.13 -11.27
CA ILE A 119 -8.27 -22.13 -11.86
C ILE A 119 -7.47 -23.41 -12.12
N PRO A 120 -7.83 -24.57 -11.54
CA PRO A 120 -7.14 -25.83 -11.79
C PRO A 120 -7.23 -26.22 -13.27
N ASN A 121 -6.11 -26.64 -13.87
CA ASN A 121 -6.06 -27.02 -15.29
C ASN A 121 -6.54 -28.47 -15.55
N GLY A 122 -7.31 -29.06 -14.63
CA GLY A 122 -7.78 -30.45 -14.71
C GLY A 122 -6.70 -31.50 -14.38
N ASP A 123 -5.47 -31.08 -14.08
CA ASP A 123 -4.38 -31.98 -13.66
C ASP A 123 -4.48 -32.25 -12.15
N THR A 124 -4.41 -33.52 -11.74
CA THR A 124 -4.63 -33.90 -10.32
C THR A 124 -3.54 -33.40 -9.38
N ILE A 125 -2.37 -33.07 -9.93
CA ILE A 125 -1.21 -32.52 -9.21
C ILE A 125 -1.35 -31.00 -9.03
N ASP A 126 -2.14 -30.35 -9.88
CA ASP A 126 -2.23 -28.90 -9.98
C ASP A 126 -3.35 -28.35 -9.10
N LEU A 127 -3.08 -28.25 -7.79
CA LEU A 127 -4.02 -27.66 -6.84
C LEU A 127 -4.16 -26.14 -7.06
N SER A 128 -5.40 -25.64 -6.90
CA SER A 128 -5.68 -24.21 -6.80
C SER A 128 -4.82 -23.58 -5.72
N LYS A 129 -4.06 -22.54 -6.10
CA LYS A 129 -3.23 -21.76 -5.19
C LYS A 129 -3.86 -20.39 -5.02
N ALA A 130 -4.05 -20.00 -3.76
CA ALA A 130 -4.34 -18.62 -3.41
C ALA A 130 -3.06 -17.79 -3.50
N LEU A 131 -3.08 -16.77 -4.34
CA LEU A 131 -1.99 -15.83 -4.57
C LEU A 131 -2.40 -14.45 -4.11
N ILE A 132 -1.46 -13.73 -3.51
CA ILE A 132 -1.57 -12.30 -3.30
C ILE A 132 -0.58 -11.66 -4.25
N ILE A 133 -1.04 -10.77 -5.14
CA ILE A 133 -0.20 -10.10 -6.12
C ILE A 133 -0.42 -8.59 -6.00
N GLY A 134 0.67 -7.84 -6.03
CA GLY A 134 0.64 -6.39 -6.05
C GLY A 134 2.04 -5.81 -6.21
N THR A 135 2.10 -4.55 -6.61
CA THR A 135 3.35 -3.80 -6.54
C THR A 135 3.46 -3.19 -5.16
N ARG A 136 4.60 -3.41 -4.50
CA ARG A 136 4.88 -2.82 -3.18
C ARG A 136 6.01 -1.83 -3.35
N SER A 137 5.77 -0.58 -2.99
CA SER A 137 6.76 0.47 -3.01
C SER A 137 6.72 1.22 -1.68
N GLY A 138 7.80 1.88 -1.31
CA GLY A 138 7.84 2.58 -0.03
C GLY A 138 9.25 2.69 0.51
N PHE A 139 9.35 3.07 1.78
CA PHE A 139 10.60 3.30 2.46
C PHE A 139 10.62 2.58 3.81
N PHE A 140 11.79 2.08 4.17
CA PHE A 140 12.02 1.34 5.39
C PHE A 140 13.41 1.65 5.94
N VAL A 141 13.61 1.47 7.25
CA VAL A 141 14.91 1.74 7.89
C VAL A 141 15.92 0.63 7.61
N LYS A 142 15.54 -0.61 7.93
CA LYS A 142 16.41 -1.80 7.78
C LYS A 142 15.75 -2.90 6.99
N SER A 143 14.49 -3.19 7.30
CA SER A 143 13.68 -4.18 6.60
C SER A 143 12.23 -3.74 6.49
N VAL A 144 11.52 -4.35 5.54
CA VAL A 144 10.09 -4.17 5.29
C VAL A 144 9.23 -4.56 6.50
N THR A 145 9.76 -5.37 7.42
CA THR A 145 9.07 -5.85 8.63
C THR A 145 9.42 -5.09 9.90
N ASP A 146 10.40 -4.19 9.86
CA ASP A 146 10.83 -3.42 11.04
C ASP A 146 10.03 -2.12 11.15
N ARG A 147 10.51 -1.08 10.47
CA ARG A 147 9.89 0.24 10.42
C ARG A 147 9.77 0.63 8.97
N ALA A 148 8.56 0.51 8.44
CA ALA A 148 8.29 0.68 7.02
C ALA A 148 6.99 1.45 6.81
N ASN A 149 6.99 2.31 5.80
CA ASN A 149 5.78 2.85 5.20
C ASN A 149 5.71 2.32 3.78
N ILE A 150 4.67 1.56 3.50
CA ILE A 150 4.56 0.79 2.26
C ILE A 150 3.24 1.15 1.60
N PHE A 151 3.31 1.32 0.30
CA PHE A 151 2.20 1.54 -0.60
C PHE A 151 2.04 0.26 -1.41
N ALA A 152 0.89 -0.42 -1.26
CA ALA A 152 0.53 -1.46 -2.21
C ALA A 152 -0.25 -0.81 -3.34
N GLU A 153 0.19 -1.07 -4.57
CA GLU A 153 -0.40 -0.54 -5.78
C GLU A 153 -0.96 -1.69 -6.60
N CYS A 154 -2.22 -1.56 -6.99
CA CYS A 154 -2.88 -2.45 -7.92
C CYS A 154 -3.59 -1.63 -8.99
N TRP A 155 -3.68 -2.15 -10.21
CA TRP A 155 -4.36 -1.44 -11.28
C TRP A 155 -5.79 -1.93 -11.39
N VAL A 156 -6.77 -1.05 -11.48
CA VAL A 156 -8.18 -1.40 -11.66
C VAL A 156 -8.55 -1.20 -13.11
N ILE A 157 -9.20 -2.21 -13.69
CA ILE A 157 -9.75 -2.14 -15.05
C ILE A 157 -11.23 -1.91 -14.94
N SER A 158 -11.70 -0.82 -15.55
CA SER A 158 -13.10 -0.50 -15.61
C SER A 158 -13.85 -1.50 -16.48
N SER A 159 -15.10 -1.77 -16.12
CA SER A 159 -16.01 -2.57 -16.95
C SER A 159 -16.49 -1.81 -18.20
N ASN A 160 -16.29 -0.49 -18.23
CA ASN A 160 -16.60 0.35 -19.38
C ASN A 160 -15.55 0.11 -20.48
N PRO A 161 -15.95 -0.29 -21.71
CA PRO A 161 -15.01 -0.58 -22.79
C PRO A 161 -14.10 0.59 -23.19
N PHE A 162 -14.59 1.83 -23.08
CA PHE A 162 -13.77 2.99 -23.40
C PHE A 162 -12.62 3.13 -22.41
N GLU A 163 -12.93 3.06 -21.12
CA GLU A 163 -11.95 3.16 -20.04
C GLU A 163 -10.97 1.98 -20.04
N ALA A 164 -11.46 0.77 -20.35
CA ALA A 164 -10.63 -0.42 -20.47
C ALA A 164 -9.56 -0.31 -21.58
N VAL A 165 -9.83 0.44 -22.66
CA VAL A 165 -8.86 0.69 -23.76
C VAL A 165 -7.90 1.82 -23.44
N THR A 166 -8.35 2.87 -22.75
CA THR A 166 -7.52 4.04 -22.41
C THR A 166 -6.42 3.72 -21.40
N GLY A 167 -6.59 2.67 -20.61
CA GLY A 167 -5.59 2.17 -19.67
C GLY A 167 -6.16 1.97 -18.27
N SER A 168 -5.45 1.20 -17.45
CA SER A 168 -5.85 0.94 -16.07
C SER A 168 -5.50 2.12 -15.16
N GLU A 169 -6.42 2.47 -14.26
CA GLU A 169 -6.11 3.38 -13.15
C GLU A 169 -5.35 2.62 -12.07
N TRP A 170 -4.34 3.24 -11.46
CA TRP A 170 -3.60 2.64 -10.35
C TRP A 170 -4.14 3.13 -9.02
N VAL A 171 -4.65 2.20 -8.22
CA VAL A 171 -5.08 2.45 -6.85
C VAL A 171 -3.95 2.07 -5.90
N SER A 172 -3.57 3.03 -5.05
CA SER A 172 -2.53 2.86 -4.05
C SER A 172 -3.15 2.86 -2.67
N GLN A 173 -2.84 1.86 -1.86
CA GLN A 173 -3.23 1.82 -0.46
C GLN A 173 -1.98 1.85 0.44
N PRO A 174 -1.75 2.96 1.16
CA PRO A 174 -0.71 3.03 2.17
C PRO A 174 -1.03 2.14 3.37
N TYR A 175 0.02 1.57 3.96
CA TYR A 175 -0.03 0.97 5.29
C TYR A 175 1.34 1.06 5.96
N MET A 176 1.34 1.12 7.30
CA MET A 176 2.56 1.28 8.08
C MET A 176 2.86 0.08 8.97
N PHE A 177 4.15 -0.28 9.07
CA PHE A 177 4.68 -1.15 10.12
C PHE A 177 5.54 -0.34 11.08
N ASP A 178 5.26 -0.49 12.38
CA ASP A 178 6.01 0.17 13.45
C ASP A 178 6.28 -0.78 14.61
N THR A 179 7.43 -1.45 14.57
CA THR A 179 7.94 -2.28 15.67
C THR A 179 8.29 -1.48 16.92
N TRP A 180 8.39 -0.15 16.83
CA TRP A 180 8.73 0.74 17.93
C TRP A 180 7.51 1.36 18.59
N ALA A 181 6.29 0.97 18.22
CA ALA A 181 5.06 1.46 18.85
C ALA A 181 5.04 1.31 20.39
N TRP A 182 5.75 0.33 20.95
CA TRP A 182 5.85 0.14 22.39
C TRP A 182 6.56 1.30 23.13
N THR A 183 7.47 2.03 22.47
CA THR A 183 8.09 3.21 23.10
C THR A 183 7.07 4.33 23.28
N HIS A 184 6.20 4.54 22.29
CA HIS A 184 5.08 5.47 22.40
C HIS A 184 4.10 5.06 23.50
N PHE A 185 3.87 3.76 23.70
CA PHE A 185 3.09 3.27 24.83
C PHE A 185 3.72 3.61 26.19
N MET A 186 5.04 3.51 26.33
CA MET A 186 5.73 3.96 27.55
C MET A 186 5.53 5.46 27.80
N HIS A 187 5.62 6.29 26.76
CA HIS A 187 5.35 7.72 26.87
C HIS A 187 3.90 8.01 27.32
N LEU A 188 2.92 7.22 26.87
CA LEU A 188 1.54 7.33 27.33
C LEU A 188 1.42 7.09 28.85
N LEU A 189 2.06 6.04 29.37
CA LEU A 189 2.06 5.74 30.81
C LEU A 189 2.65 6.89 31.64
N PHE A 190 3.76 7.48 31.17
CA PHE A 190 4.33 8.66 31.82
C PHE A 190 3.41 9.88 31.74
N GLY A 191 2.73 10.09 30.62
CA GLY A 191 1.71 11.13 30.48
C GLY A 191 0.58 10.99 31.49
N ILE A 192 0.08 9.76 31.70
CA ILE A 192 -0.95 9.46 32.70
C ILE A 192 -0.41 9.74 34.12
N ASN A 193 0.81 9.32 34.44
CA ASN A 193 1.42 9.60 35.73
C ASN A 193 1.55 11.11 35.99
N LEU A 194 1.94 11.89 34.98
CA LEU A 194 1.98 13.35 35.07
C LEU A 194 0.60 13.95 35.31
N LEU A 195 -0.43 13.50 34.57
CA LEU A 195 -1.81 13.97 34.75
C LEU A 195 -2.35 13.65 36.14
N LEU A 196 -2.11 12.44 36.65
CA LEU A 196 -2.51 12.08 38.03
C LEU A 196 -1.80 12.95 39.05
N SER A 197 -0.51 13.22 38.85
CA SER A 197 0.27 14.06 39.76
C SER A 197 -0.18 15.51 39.72
N LEU A 198 -0.55 16.03 38.55
CA LEU A 198 -1.15 17.34 38.38
C LEU A 198 -2.56 17.40 39.02
N GLY A 199 -3.33 16.32 38.93
CA GLY A 199 -4.64 16.20 39.59
C GLY A 199 -4.52 16.21 41.12
N VAL A 200 -3.58 15.45 41.68
CA VAL A 200 -3.26 15.49 43.12
C VAL A 200 -2.82 16.88 43.54
N LEU A 201 -1.96 17.52 42.74
CA LEU A 201 -1.53 18.89 42.99
C LEU A 201 -2.71 19.86 43.05
N VAL A 202 -3.59 19.86 42.04
CA VAL A 202 -4.78 20.72 42.01
C VAL A 202 -5.65 20.49 43.24
N LEU A 203 -5.84 19.23 43.66
CA LEU A 203 -6.63 18.89 44.83
C LEU A 203 -6.00 19.40 46.14
N VAL A 204 -4.68 19.25 46.29
CA VAL A 204 -3.93 19.75 47.45
C VAL A 204 -3.93 21.28 47.47
N SER A 205 -3.69 21.93 46.33
CA SER A 205 -3.74 23.38 46.18
C SER A 205 -5.13 23.94 46.48
N TYR A 206 -6.19 23.28 46.01
CA TYR A 206 -7.58 23.66 46.31
C TYR A 206 -7.87 23.57 47.81
N ARG A 207 -7.49 22.45 48.46
CA ARG A 207 -7.64 22.29 49.91
C ARG A 207 -6.88 23.37 50.69
N ASN A 208 -5.65 23.66 50.29
CA ASN A 208 -4.81 24.69 50.92
C ASN A 208 -5.38 26.10 50.72
N PHE A 209 -5.95 26.39 49.55
CA PHE A 209 -6.66 27.63 49.27
C PHE A 209 -7.88 27.82 50.18
N VAL A 210 -8.70 26.79 50.38
CA VAL A 210 -9.82 26.81 51.34
C VAL A 210 -9.33 27.08 52.77
N LEU A 211 -8.16 26.55 53.13
CA LEU A 211 -7.51 26.77 54.43
C LEU A 211 -6.74 28.10 54.53
N LYS A 212 -6.83 28.98 53.52
CA LYS A 212 -6.13 30.27 53.43
C LYS A 212 -4.60 30.17 53.53
N LYS A 213 -4.03 29.00 53.20
CA LYS A 213 -2.58 28.78 53.13
C LYS A 213 -2.18 28.67 51.67
N LEU A 214 -1.51 29.69 51.14
CA LEU A 214 -1.07 29.70 49.75
C LEU A 214 0.35 29.14 49.70
N TRP A 215 0.51 27.88 49.28
CA TRP A 215 1.82 27.24 49.09
C TRP A 215 1.82 26.50 47.75
N ILE A 216 2.61 26.99 46.80
CA ILE A 216 2.68 26.51 45.39
C ILE A 216 4.10 26.07 45.01
N ASP A 217 5.09 26.33 45.87
CA ASP A 217 6.51 26.36 45.46
C ASP A 217 7.11 24.98 45.11
N ASP A 218 6.81 23.94 45.88
CA ASP A 218 7.40 22.60 45.68
C ASP A 218 6.80 21.86 44.47
N ALA A 219 5.61 22.28 44.05
CA ALA A 219 4.87 21.66 42.97
C ALA A 219 5.50 21.91 41.59
N PHE A 220 6.01 23.12 41.37
CA PHE A 220 6.62 23.50 40.11
C PHE A 220 7.94 22.75 39.89
N ALA A 221 8.76 22.60 40.94
CA ALA A 221 10.00 21.83 40.89
C ALA A 221 9.75 20.34 40.58
N ALA A 222 8.70 19.74 41.15
CA ALA A 222 8.32 18.36 40.89
C ALA A 222 7.82 18.13 39.45
N VAL A 223 7.09 19.09 38.87
CA VAL A 223 6.60 19.00 37.49
C VAL A 223 7.73 19.25 36.48
N SER A 224 8.59 20.24 36.74
CA SER A 224 9.74 20.57 35.89
C SER A 224 10.71 19.39 35.78
N SER A 225 11.15 18.83 36.91
CA SER A 225 12.09 17.70 36.93
C SER A 225 11.59 16.46 36.17
N ARG A 226 10.28 16.17 36.26
CA ARG A 226 9.65 15.08 35.51
C ARG A 226 9.55 15.36 34.02
N THR A 227 9.34 16.61 33.63
CA THR A 227 9.29 17.03 32.23
C THR A 227 10.68 16.94 31.59
N THR A 228 11.73 17.35 32.32
CA THR A 228 13.12 17.20 31.87
C THR A 228 13.50 15.73 31.65
N LEU A 229 13.16 14.85 32.60
CA LEU A 229 13.41 13.40 32.45
C LEU A 229 12.71 12.82 31.21
N ARG A 230 11.47 13.26 30.94
CA ARG A 230 10.70 12.83 29.77
C ARG A 230 11.36 13.28 28.46
N GLY A 231 11.89 14.50 28.41
CA GLY A 231 12.65 15.00 27.25
C GLY A 231 13.90 14.18 26.97
N VAL A 232 14.69 13.85 28.00
CA VAL A 232 15.86 12.97 27.84
C VAL A 232 15.46 11.57 27.36
N MET A 233 14.40 11.00 27.94
CA MET A 233 13.84 9.71 27.52
C MET A 233 13.27 9.72 26.11
N LEU A 234 12.98 10.88 25.51
CA LEU A 234 12.57 10.99 24.11
C LEU A 234 13.78 11.07 23.18
N LEU A 235 14.78 11.88 23.56
CA LEU A 235 15.99 12.11 22.77
C LEU A 235 16.80 10.83 22.54
N VAL A 236 16.91 9.97 23.55
CA VAL A 236 17.66 8.70 23.43
C VAL A 236 17.04 7.75 22.40
N PRO A 237 15.73 7.40 22.47
CA PRO A 237 15.02 6.69 21.42
C PRO A 237 15.13 7.34 20.04
N TRP A 238 14.96 8.66 19.95
CA TRP A 238 15.08 9.38 18.68
C TRP A 238 16.46 9.21 18.06
N TYR A 239 17.53 9.35 18.86
CA TYR A 239 18.90 9.14 18.42
C TYR A 239 19.14 7.69 17.97
N VAL A 240 18.77 6.70 18.78
CA VAL A 240 18.91 5.27 18.44
C VAL A 240 18.08 4.90 17.20
N SER A 241 16.93 5.55 17.02
CA SER A 241 16.04 5.32 15.90
C SER A 241 16.53 5.95 14.58
N GLY A 242 17.56 6.80 14.62
CA GLY A 242 18.05 7.57 13.48
C GLY A 242 17.09 8.71 13.06
N PHE A 243 16.38 9.30 14.02
CA PHE A 243 15.39 10.37 13.79
C PHE A 243 14.30 9.99 12.77
N TRP A 244 13.92 8.72 12.72
CA TRP A 244 13.00 8.19 11.73
C TRP A 244 11.62 8.88 11.74
N SER A 245 11.06 9.16 12.92
CA SER A 245 9.77 9.84 13.04
C SER A 245 9.81 11.27 12.48
N LEU A 246 10.93 11.97 12.63
CA LEU A 246 11.15 13.30 12.05
C LEU A 246 11.27 13.21 10.53
N LEU A 247 12.02 12.23 10.01
CA LEU A 247 12.12 11.97 8.58
C LEU A 247 10.74 11.66 7.97
N LYS A 248 9.94 10.79 8.60
CA LYS A 248 8.56 10.50 8.19
C LYS A 248 7.73 11.78 8.08
N PHE A 249 7.83 12.67 9.08
CA PHE A 249 7.10 13.94 9.09
C PHE A 249 7.52 14.86 7.94
N CYS A 250 8.82 14.98 7.67
CA CYS A 250 9.32 15.78 6.55
C CYS A 250 8.87 15.22 5.20
N VAL A 251 8.96 13.91 5.01
CA VAL A 251 8.51 13.22 3.78
C VAL A 251 7.00 13.36 3.60
N PHE A 252 6.22 13.21 4.68
CA PHE A 252 4.77 13.40 4.65
C PHE A 252 4.39 14.81 4.19
N ASN A 253 4.98 15.86 4.80
CA ASN A 253 4.72 17.25 4.37
C ASN A 253 5.15 17.51 2.92
N GLY A 254 6.28 16.96 2.49
CA GLY A 254 6.72 17.06 1.09
C GLY A 254 5.74 16.37 0.13
N ASN A 255 5.16 15.24 0.53
CA ASN A 255 4.14 14.53 -0.24
C ASN A 255 2.80 15.27 -0.28
N GLU A 256 2.37 15.89 0.82
CA GLU A 256 1.16 16.73 0.84
C GLU A 256 1.26 17.91 -0.13
N ILE A 257 2.43 18.55 -0.22
CA ILE A 257 2.67 19.66 -1.15
C ILE A 257 2.74 19.17 -2.59
N SER A 258 3.49 18.09 -2.84
CA SER A 258 3.74 17.59 -4.19
C SER A 258 2.56 16.76 -4.76
N LYS A 259 1.66 16.28 -3.89
CA LYS A 259 0.55 15.36 -4.22
C LYS A 259 0.99 14.11 -4.97
N VAL A 260 2.24 13.69 -4.79
CA VAL A 260 2.81 12.56 -5.51
C VAL A 260 2.32 11.25 -4.89
N THR A 261 2.53 11.02 -3.59
CA THR A 261 2.12 9.78 -2.89
C THR A 261 1.11 10.08 -1.78
N THR A 262 0.18 9.15 -1.56
CA THR A 262 -0.65 9.10 -0.35
C THR A 262 0.07 8.30 0.71
N MET A 263 0.36 8.91 1.86
CA MET A 263 1.10 8.29 2.96
C MET A 263 0.29 8.25 4.25
N GLU A 264 0.27 7.09 4.92
CA GLU A 264 -0.27 7.02 6.28
C GLU A 264 0.73 7.60 7.27
N PHE A 265 0.25 8.55 8.08
CA PHE A 265 1.06 9.21 9.09
C PHE A 265 0.22 9.55 10.33
N TYR A 266 0.73 9.21 11.51
CA TYR A 266 0.09 9.55 12.78
C TYR A 266 0.64 10.88 13.31
N GLY A 267 0.05 11.99 12.86
CA GLY A 267 0.50 13.35 13.21
C GLY A 267 0.53 13.67 14.70
N TRP A 268 -0.37 13.09 15.48
CA TRP A 268 -0.43 13.30 16.93
C TRP A 268 0.82 12.82 17.68
N ILE A 269 1.48 11.78 17.16
CA ILE A 269 2.69 11.22 17.78
C ILE A 269 3.84 12.21 17.64
N ILE A 270 4.13 12.67 16.42
CA ILE A 270 5.21 13.64 16.21
C ILE A 270 4.93 14.96 16.92
N TYR A 271 3.67 15.39 16.97
CA TYR A 271 3.28 16.61 17.66
C TYR A 271 3.58 16.50 19.16
N THR A 272 3.23 15.38 19.78
CA THR A 272 3.50 15.11 21.20
C THR A 272 5.00 15.05 21.49
N ASP A 273 5.77 14.44 20.60
CA ASP A 273 7.23 14.35 20.72
C ASP A 273 7.87 15.75 20.65
N LEU A 274 7.48 16.57 19.67
CA LEU A 274 7.96 17.94 19.50
C LEU A 274 7.53 18.85 20.66
N PHE A 275 6.30 18.70 21.15
CA PHE A 275 5.82 19.43 22.32
C PHE A 275 6.64 19.06 23.56
N THR A 276 6.97 17.78 23.74
CA THR A 276 7.83 17.33 24.84
C THR A 276 9.22 17.95 24.76
N LEU A 277 9.80 18.11 23.56
CA LEU A 277 11.07 18.81 23.37
C LEU A 277 10.98 20.31 23.64
N TYR A 278 9.83 20.94 23.36
CA TYR A 278 9.60 22.35 23.65
C TYR A 278 9.60 22.64 25.16
N PHE A 279 8.91 21.81 25.97
CA PHE A 279 8.90 21.95 27.44
C PHE A 279 10.14 21.37 28.14
N PHE A 280 11.01 20.70 27.39
CA PHE A 280 12.27 20.19 27.92
C PHE A 280 13.29 21.33 28.15
N VAL A 281 13.24 22.38 27.34
CA VAL A 281 14.04 23.62 27.44
C VAL A 281 13.42 24.56 28.46
#